data_AF-A0A4P6FYN1-F1
#
_entry.id   AF-A0A4P6FYN1-F1
#
_cell.length_a   1.000
_cell.length_b   1.000
_cell.length_c   1.000
_cell.angle_alpha   90.00
_cell.angle_beta   90.00
_cell.angle_gamma   90.00
#
_symmetry.space_group_name_H-M   'P 1'
#
loop_
_entity.id
_entity.type
_entity.pdbx_description
1 polymer ?
#
loop_
_entity_poly.entity_id
_entity_poly.type
_entity_poly.pdbx_seq_one_letter_code
_entity_poly.pdbx_strand_id
1 'polypeptide(L)'
;MQPPDGQGLRWMKGRKFVDIENEGTAYVEFDIGTGTYRATDLYRKLPSGPALYKNEGALTWRQKETITEGSPDQSAVHQRPVVEAQPGHSRSRSDSLEQESLASQPGTKKTESGVTVQSNTPDTVDSIDAGRLLIDGPLKRLYPSKTSSERYELLESYNLSSGQLTHLHRDMNETHTFPAWAESHKRLSSQADNAQRFDLIAAQVALVIPQLRRQPQDDYSPHDLYCSSEFLEHFSASIGYQRNKHGLLYRTDIPAMFRGDDRTPFELARDRRMIAREGLPETVTQRAQSATFLLSDAKKYASELGGHAKNDKLRYNAQANLFPGVRKFPKGRNDDDSDEDYRNESSNSDSDSSFTLDKSRDYEPVRYRQHVGFIYMIDTRGIEVVPGRENLYLNDDGSSSFQPDALEGVISISKRGLSSDRVWLVKSDLTRAAPVDAVYEQAGNNADAIEHETWIGTYNRDRYDQLVDQVVDKGWGIKLPENQAISSDDIVWPTVESTS
;
A
#
# COMPACT_ATOMS: atom_id res chain seq x y z
N MET A 1 11.17 24.42 21.86
CA MET A 1 9.79 23.92 21.79
C MET A 1 8.93 25.09 21.36
N GLN A 2 8.07 24.94 20.35
CA GLN A 2 7.19 26.03 19.92
C GLN A 2 6.17 26.36 21.03
N PRO A 3 5.64 27.60 21.10
CA PRO A 3 4.52 27.91 21.98
C PRO A 3 3.30 27.06 21.61
N PRO A 4 2.39 26.80 22.57
CA PRO A 4 1.17 26.05 22.30
C PRO A 4 0.29 26.78 21.28
N ASP A 5 -0.30 26.02 20.36
CA ASP A 5 -1.27 26.52 19.38
C ASP A 5 -2.64 26.83 20.03
N GLY A 6 -3.63 27.26 19.24
CA GLY A 6 -4.99 27.54 19.75
C GLY A 6 -5.70 26.32 20.38
N GLN A 7 -5.17 25.11 20.17
CA GLN A 7 -5.62 23.88 20.81
C GLN A 7 -4.84 23.53 22.09
N GLY A 8 -3.86 24.34 22.48
CA GLY A 8 -2.99 24.03 23.63
C GLY A 8 -1.94 22.97 23.31
N LEU A 9 -1.70 22.66 22.02
CA LEU A 9 -0.71 21.68 21.58
C LEU A 9 0.61 22.37 21.22
N ARG A 10 1.71 21.80 21.69
CA ARG A 10 3.07 22.21 21.35
C ARG A 10 3.69 21.22 20.38
N TRP A 11 4.50 21.76 19.46
CA TRP A 11 5.22 20.96 18.47
C TRP A 11 6.72 20.99 18.71
N MET A 12 7.34 19.82 18.64
CA MET A 12 8.80 19.66 18.62
C MET A 12 9.19 18.50 17.70
N LYS A 13 9.94 18.77 16.63
CA LYS A 13 10.43 17.75 15.67
C LYS A 13 9.32 16.81 15.17
N GLY A 14 8.17 17.38 14.78
CA GLY A 14 7.01 16.62 14.28
C GLY A 14 6.17 15.89 15.34
N ARG A 15 6.47 16.07 16.62
CA ARG A 15 5.78 15.41 17.74
C ARG A 15 4.92 16.41 18.52
N LYS A 16 3.78 15.93 19.02
CA LYS A 16 2.80 16.70 19.80
C LYS A 16 3.04 16.58 21.30
N PHE A 17 2.95 17.69 22.00
CA PHE A 17 3.05 17.79 23.45
C PHE A 17 1.93 18.67 23.99
N VAL A 18 1.57 18.49 25.25
CA VAL A 18 0.62 19.37 25.96
C VAL A 18 1.18 19.74 27.33
N ASP A 19 0.82 20.92 27.83
CA ASP A 19 1.09 21.28 29.21
C ASP A 19 -0.07 20.84 30.10
N ILE A 20 0.20 19.86 30.97
CA ILE A 20 -0.75 19.41 31.97
C ILE A 20 -0.64 20.35 33.17
N GLU A 21 -1.79 20.90 33.57
CA GLU A 21 -1.91 21.85 34.67
C GLU A 21 -1.33 21.25 35.96
N ASN A 22 -0.40 21.97 36.59
CA ASN A 22 0.33 21.57 37.81
C ASN A 22 1.19 20.28 37.70
N GLU A 23 1.36 19.70 36.51
CA GLU A 23 2.12 18.46 36.30
C GLU A 23 3.27 18.58 35.29
N GLY A 24 3.20 19.56 34.37
CA GLY A 24 4.25 19.85 33.39
C GLY A 24 3.93 19.38 31.98
N THR A 25 4.92 19.35 31.09
CA THR A 25 4.71 19.05 29.66
C THR A 25 4.81 17.55 29.38
N ALA A 26 3.78 16.97 28.77
CA ALA A 26 3.72 15.56 28.39
C ALA A 26 3.71 15.36 26.88
N TYR A 27 4.36 14.30 26.39
CA TYR A 27 4.17 13.82 25.01
C TYR A 27 2.81 13.14 24.90
N VAL A 28 2.10 13.43 23.82
CA VAL A 28 0.75 12.92 23.62
C VAL A 28 0.58 12.25 22.27
N GLU A 29 -0.18 11.17 22.28
CA GLU A 29 -0.72 10.55 21.08
C GLU A 29 -2.24 10.57 21.15
N PHE A 30 -2.89 10.67 19.99
CA PHE A 30 -4.34 10.63 19.91
C PHE A 30 -4.78 9.17 19.95
N ASP A 31 -5.56 8.81 20.97
CA ASP A 31 -6.16 7.48 21.11
C ASP A 31 -7.49 7.46 20.37
N ILE A 32 -7.52 6.72 19.26
CA ILE A 32 -8.66 6.61 18.35
C ILE A 32 -9.83 5.87 19.03
N GLY A 33 -9.55 4.90 19.91
CA GLY A 33 -10.60 4.12 20.58
C GLY A 33 -11.43 4.95 21.56
N THR A 34 -10.82 6.00 22.13
CA THR A 34 -11.48 6.90 23.08
C THR A 34 -11.76 8.29 22.54
N GLY A 35 -11.18 8.68 21.40
CA GLY A 35 -11.31 10.02 20.82
C GLY A 35 -10.61 11.11 21.63
N THR A 36 -9.61 10.75 22.44
CA THR A 36 -8.92 11.68 23.36
C THR A 36 -7.41 11.63 23.17
N TYR A 37 -6.71 12.69 23.56
CA TYR A 37 -5.25 12.64 23.65
C TYR A 37 -4.83 11.90 24.92
N ARG A 38 -3.88 10.99 24.84
CA ARG A 38 -3.30 10.29 26.00
C ARG A 38 -1.84 10.67 26.18
N ALA A 39 -1.44 10.86 27.44
CA ALA A 39 -0.04 10.96 27.78
C ALA A 39 0.67 9.64 27.42
N THR A 40 1.79 9.70 26.73
CA THR A 40 2.56 8.48 26.41
C THR A 40 4.07 8.73 26.51
N ASP A 41 4.85 7.66 26.58
CA ASP A 41 6.31 7.74 26.56
C ASP A 41 6.80 7.95 25.12
N LEU A 42 7.81 8.80 24.96
CA LEU A 42 8.39 9.20 23.67
C LEU A 42 8.93 8.02 22.84
N TYR A 43 9.21 6.89 23.51
CA TYR A 43 9.74 5.67 22.92
C TYR A 43 8.77 4.48 23.01
N ARG A 44 7.52 4.72 23.43
CA ARG A 44 6.48 3.68 23.62
C ARG A 44 6.96 2.48 24.46
N LYS A 45 7.86 2.70 25.42
CA LYS A 45 8.36 1.64 26.31
C LYS A 45 7.35 1.27 27.40
N LEU A 46 6.34 2.11 27.61
CA LEU A 46 5.29 1.94 28.61
C LEU A 46 3.90 2.01 27.93
N PRO A 47 2.89 1.35 28.53
CA PRO A 47 1.49 1.48 28.09
C PRO A 47 1.04 2.95 28.07
N SER A 48 0.15 3.30 27.14
CA SER A 48 -0.44 4.63 27.05
C SER A 48 -1.09 5.05 28.37
N GLY A 49 -0.70 6.21 28.87
CA GLY A 49 -1.16 6.81 30.12
C GLY A 49 -2.61 7.33 30.05
N PRO A 50 -3.04 8.10 31.06
CA PRO A 50 -4.43 8.55 31.17
C PRO A 50 -4.84 9.48 30.01
N ALA A 51 -6.15 9.51 29.74
CA ALA A 51 -6.76 10.47 28.83
C ALA A 51 -6.61 11.90 29.37
N LEU A 52 -6.38 12.84 28.46
CA LEU A 52 -6.18 14.24 28.73
C LEU A 52 -7.28 15.07 28.06
N TYR A 53 -7.78 16.04 28.80
CA TYR A 53 -8.85 16.94 28.37
C TYR A 53 -8.34 18.38 28.39
N LYS A 54 -8.59 19.13 27.32
CA LYS A 54 -8.21 20.54 27.24
C LYS A 54 -9.06 21.37 28.21
N ASN A 55 -8.43 22.29 28.94
CA ASN A 55 -9.14 23.23 29.79
C ASN A 55 -9.85 24.29 28.94
N GLU A 56 -11.14 24.53 29.21
CA GLU A 56 -11.89 25.60 28.53
C GLU A 56 -11.28 26.97 28.83
N GLY A 57 -11.04 27.77 27.79
CA GLY A 57 -10.45 29.10 27.91
C GLY A 57 -8.95 29.13 28.24
N ALA A 58 -8.28 27.99 28.36
CA ALA A 58 -6.86 27.90 28.65
C ALA A 58 -6.09 27.04 27.61
N LEU A 59 -4.77 27.21 27.57
CA LEU A 59 -3.86 26.42 26.72
C LEU A 59 -3.28 25.18 27.45
N THR A 60 -3.81 24.87 28.64
CA THR A 60 -3.39 23.76 29.51
C THR A 60 -4.42 22.63 29.49
N TRP A 61 -4.00 21.45 29.94
CA TRP A 61 -4.77 20.22 29.92
C TRP A 61 -4.85 19.58 31.31
N ARG A 62 -5.81 18.69 31.53
CA ARG A 62 -6.02 17.98 32.80
C ARG A 62 -6.33 16.49 32.59
N GLN A 63 -6.06 15.67 33.60
CA GLN A 63 -6.29 14.22 33.57
C GLN A 63 -7.71 13.78 33.97
N LYS A 64 -8.56 14.71 34.43
CA LYS A 64 -9.93 14.42 34.88
C LYS A 64 -10.92 15.27 34.10
N GLU A 65 -12.01 14.65 33.67
CA GLU A 65 -13.16 15.34 33.11
C GLU A 65 -13.84 16.16 34.23
N THR A 66 -14.08 17.46 34.01
CA THR A 66 -14.84 18.28 34.95
C THR A 66 -16.30 18.21 34.53
N ILE A 67 -17.10 17.55 35.36
CA ILE A 67 -18.56 17.74 35.36
C ILE A 67 -18.79 19.16 35.87
N THR A 68 -19.22 20.07 35.01
CA THR A 68 -19.62 21.41 35.45
C THR A 68 -20.96 21.30 36.17
N GLU A 69 -20.91 21.11 37.50
CA GLU A 69 -22.07 21.26 38.39
C GLU A 69 -22.53 22.73 38.37
N GLY A 70 -23.65 22.98 37.69
CA GLY A 70 -24.49 24.15 37.97
C GLY A 70 -25.27 23.91 39.26
N SER A 71 -25.10 24.82 40.23
CA SER A 71 -25.59 24.81 41.61
C SER A 71 -27.06 24.42 41.87
N PRO A 72 -27.38 24.04 43.13
CA PRO A 72 -28.47 23.15 43.49
C PRO A 72 -29.75 23.89 43.87
N ASP A 73 -30.91 23.35 43.52
CA ASP A 73 -32.03 23.39 44.46
C ASP A 73 -33.01 22.23 44.27
N GLN A 74 -33.26 21.56 45.39
CA GLN A 74 -34.43 20.75 45.77
C GLN A 74 -34.64 19.35 45.18
N SER A 75 -34.40 18.40 46.11
CA SER A 75 -35.18 17.18 46.35
C SER A 75 -34.97 16.02 45.38
N ALA A 76 -34.77 14.75 45.75
CA ALA A 76 -34.47 14.04 46.98
C ALA A 76 -34.51 12.54 46.57
N VAL A 77 -33.87 11.69 47.38
CA VAL A 77 -34.16 10.26 47.61
C VAL A 77 -33.45 9.18 46.75
N HIS A 78 -32.87 8.25 47.52
CA HIS A 78 -32.46 6.85 47.28
C HIS A 78 -30.98 6.61 46.92
N GLN A 79 -30.10 6.44 47.92
CA GLN A 79 -29.80 5.23 48.71
C GLN A 79 -28.91 4.20 47.97
N ARG A 80 -27.70 4.00 48.53
CA ARG A 80 -26.91 2.75 48.41
C ARG A 80 -27.53 1.65 49.27
N PRO A 81 -27.35 0.37 48.88
CA PRO A 81 -26.64 -0.60 49.74
C PRO A 81 -25.65 -1.46 48.92
N VAL A 82 -24.40 -1.75 49.33
CA VAL A 82 -23.87 -2.59 50.44
C VAL A 82 -24.03 -4.11 50.20
N VAL A 83 -22.89 -4.76 49.87
CA VAL A 83 -22.30 -6.05 50.35
C VAL A 83 -23.14 -7.33 50.13
N GLU A 84 -22.63 -8.45 49.58
CA GLU A 84 -21.85 -9.46 50.33
C GLU A 84 -21.37 -10.60 49.39
N ALA A 85 -20.24 -11.23 49.75
CA ALA A 85 -19.62 -12.35 49.04
C ALA A 85 -19.70 -13.64 49.87
N GLN A 86 -19.49 -14.78 49.16
CA GLN A 86 -19.13 -16.15 49.60
C GLN A 86 -20.24 -17.24 49.44
N PRO A 87 -19.93 -18.56 49.50
CA PRO A 87 -19.35 -19.35 48.40
C PRO A 87 -19.98 -20.77 48.26
N GLY A 88 -19.54 -21.59 47.28
CA GLY A 88 -19.39 -23.04 47.49
C GLY A 88 -20.04 -24.05 46.52
N HIS A 89 -19.23 -25.07 46.19
CA HIS A 89 -19.56 -26.48 45.87
C HIS A 89 -20.21 -26.81 44.51
N SER A 90 -19.97 -27.95 43.83
CA SER A 90 -19.04 -29.09 43.92
C SER A 90 -19.43 -30.07 42.79
N ARG A 91 -18.45 -30.73 42.14
CA ARG A 91 -18.49 -32.10 41.54
C ARG A 91 -19.47 -32.31 40.34
N SER A 92 -19.30 -33.24 39.39
CA SER A 92 -18.57 -34.51 39.33
C SER A 92 -18.28 -34.91 37.87
N ARG A 93 -17.21 -35.69 37.68
CA ARG A 93 -16.96 -36.58 36.52
C ARG A 93 -17.82 -37.85 36.60
N SER A 94 -18.10 -38.44 35.43
CA SER A 94 -18.18 -39.88 35.09
C SER A 94 -18.57 -39.98 33.61
N ASP A 95 -17.72 -40.41 32.67
CA ASP A 95 -17.27 -41.78 32.33
C ASP A 95 -18.41 -42.81 32.20
N SER A 96 -18.62 -43.33 30.98
CA SER A 96 -18.59 -44.78 30.62
C SER A 96 -19.43 -45.13 29.37
N LEU A 97 -18.76 -45.78 28.39
CA LEU A 97 -19.13 -47.00 27.63
C LEU A 97 -20.44 -46.96 26.78
N GLU A 98 -20.65 -47.60 25.63
CA GLU A 98 -19.98 -48.53 24.70
C GLU A 98 -21.04 -48.74 23.58
N GLN A 99 -20.66 -48.86 22.29
CA GLN A 99 -21.10 -49.95 21.40
C GLN A 99 -20.70 -49.75 19.93
N GLU A 100 -20.32 -50.87 19.33
CA GLU A 100 -19.77 -51.11 18.01
C GLU A 100 -20.79 -50.93 16.85
N SER A 101 -20.30 -50.61 15.65
CA SER A 101 -20.43 -51.50 14.46
C SER A 101 -19.81 -50.89 13.19
N LEU A 102 -19.25 -51.78 12.38
CA LEU A 102 -18.48 -51.55 11.15
C LEU A 102 -19.32 -50.93 10.01
N ALA A 103 -18.72 -50.03 9.22
CA ALA A 103 -18.38 -50.28 7.80
C ALA A 103 -17.88 -49.01 7.06
N SER A 104 -16.85 -49.21 6.23
CA SER A 104 -16.48 -48.45 5.02
C SER A 104 -15.68 -47.13 5.15
N GLN A 105 -14.38 -47.28 4.89
CA GLN A 105 -13.39 -46.27 4.43
C GLN A 105 -13.75 -45.68 3.04
N PRO A 106 -13.05 -44.65 2.46
CA PRO A 106 -11.73 -44.06 2.79
C PRO A 106 -11.76 -42.50 2.91
N GLY A 107 -10.78 -41.73 3.37
CA GLY A 107 -9.35 -41.94 3.62
C GLY A 107 -8.60 -40.68 3.17
N THR A 108 -8.56 -39.62 3.99
CA THR A 108 -7.68 -38.45 3.79
C THR A 108 -6.89 -38.17 5.08
N LYS A 109 -5.59 -38.45 5.02
CA LYS A 109 -4.65 -38.20 6.12
C LYS A 109 -4.28 -36.72 6.17
N LYS A 110 -4.70 -36.04 7.23
CA LYS A 110 -3.97 -34.91 7.84
C LYS A 110 -2.78 -35.47 8.62
N THR A 111 -1.67 -34.75 8.62
CA THR A 111 -0.59 -34.95 9.60
C THR A 111 -0.42 -33.63 10.34
N GLU A 112 -0.79 -33.63 11.61
CA GLU A 112 -0.45 -32.58 12.57
C GLU A 112 0.99 -32.78 13.04
N SER A 113 1.70 -31.68 13.24
CA SER A 113 2.78 -31.58 14.22
C SER A 113 2.78 -30.15 14.73
N GLY A 114 2.35 -29.99 15.98
CA GLY A 114 2.37 -28.71 16.67
C GLY A 114 3.76 -28.36 17.18
N VAL A 115 4.06 -27.06 17.21
CA VAL A 115 5.03 -26.45 18.13
C VAL A 115 4.46 -25.10 18.57
N THR A 116 4.45 -24.96 19.89
CA THR A 116 4.03 -23.81 20.70
C THR A 116 4.98 -22.62 20.50
N VAL A 117 4.45 -21.43 20.24
CA VAL A 117 5.14 -20.16 20.54
C VAL A 117 4.11 -19.17 21.10
N GLN A 118 4.30 -18.79 22.36
CA GLN A 118 3.71 -17.60 22.96
C GLN A 118 4.36 -16.37 22.31
N SER A 119 3.55 -15.47 21.75
CA SER A 119 3.98 -14.10 21.48
C SER A 119 2.85 -13.14 21.87
N ASN A 120 3.09 -12.38 22.94
CA ASN A 120 2.29 -11.24 23.33
C ASN A 120 2.36 -10.18 22.23
N THR A 121 1.27 -10.01 21.48
CA THR A 121 0.98 -8.83 20.66
C THR A 121 -0.34 -8.25 21.16
N PRO A 122 -0.46 -6.92 21.36
CA PRO A 122 -1.72 -6.32 21.73
C PRO A 122 -2.67 -6.42 20.53
N ASP A 123 -3.77 -7.15 20.74
CA ASP A 123 -5.03 -7.16 20.01
C ASP A 123 -5.02 -6.57 18.59
N THR A 124 -4.87 -7.44 17.60
CA THR A 124 -5.51 -7.24 16.30
C THR A 124 -7.01 -7.18 16.54
N VAL A 125 -7.56 -5.97 16.60
CA VAL A 125 -9.01 -5.76 16.65
C VAL A 125 -9.58 -6.31 15.35
N ASP A 126 -10.40 -7.36 15.44
CA ASP A 126 -11.29 -7.79 14.36
C ASP A 126 -11.97 -6.54 13.78
N SER A 127 -11.63 -6.20 12.54
CA SER A 127 -12.17 -5.05 11.83
C SER A 127 -13.65 -5.28 11.53
N ILE A 128 -14.50 -5.02 12.52
CA ILE A 128 -15.93 -4.91 12.33
C ILE A 128 -16.16 -3.69 11.43
N ASP A 129 -16.73 -3.91 10.24
CA ASP A 129 -17.21 -2.84 9.36
C ASP A 129 -18.37 -2.10 10.06
N ALA A 130 -18.00 -1.07 10.81
CA ALA A 130 -18.92 -0.26 11.60
C ALA A 130 -19.99 0.42 10.73
N GLY A 131 -19.68 0.72 9.46
CA GLY A 131 -20.63 1.31 8.53
C GLY A 131 -21.74 0.34 8.15
N ARG A 132 -21.39 -0.91 7.84
CA ARG A 132 -22.40 -1.94 7.58
C ARG A 132 -23.25 -2.27 8.79
N LEU A 133 -22.63 -2.32 9.99
CA LEU A 133 -23.39 -2.46 11.23
C LEU A 133 -24.36 -1.29 11.47
N LEU A 134 -23.96 -0.07 11.16
CA LEU A 134 -24.82 1.12 11.22
C LEU A 134 -26.02 0.98 10.28
N ILE A 135 -25.78 0.58 9.03
CA ILE A 135 -26.80 0.44 7.98
C ILE A 135 -27.83 -0.63 8.35
N ASP A 136 -27.39 -1.79 8.81
CA ASP A 136 -28.27 -2.94 9.07
C ASP A 136 -28.89 -2.91 10.48
N GLY A 137 -28.35 -2.10 11.39
CA GLY A 137 -28.79 -1.97 12.77
C GLY A 137 -29.48 -0.63 13.09
N PRO A 138 -28.78 0.35 13.70
CA PRO A 138 -29.37 1.62 14.12
C PRO A 138 -30.13 2.38 13.02
N LEU A 139 -29.58 2.49 11.81
CA LEU A 139 -30.23 3.24 10.72
C LEU A 139 -31.49 2.53 10.23
N LYS A 140 -31.49 1.19 10.17
CA LYS A 140 -32.68 0.41 9.82
C LYS A 140 -33.82 0.60 10.82
N ARG A 141 -33.50 0.74 12.11
CA ARG A 141 -34.49 1.01 13.17
C ARG A 141 -35.05 2.43 13.07
N LEU A 142 -34.19 3.42 12.81
CA LEU A 142 -34.59 4.83 12.67
C LEU A 142 -35.37 5.12 11.38
N TYR A 143 -35.02 4.45 10.28
CA TYR A 143 -35.63 4.65 8.97
C TYR A 143 -36.09 3.31 8.37
N PRO A 144 -37.12 2.68 8.94
CA PRO A 144 -37.57 1.35 8.51
C PRO A 144 -38.16 1.34 7.08
N SER A 145 -38.60 2.49 6.57
CA SER A 145 -39.11 2.64 5.21
C SER A 145 -38.01 2.83 4.16
N LYS A 146 -36.78 3.18 4.55
CA LYS A 146 -35.65 3.32 3.62
C LYS A 146 -35.09 1.95 3.27
N THR A 147 -34.73 1.76 2.02
CA THR A 147 -33.95 0.63 1.53
C THR A 147 -32.53 0.66 2.09
N SER A 148 -31.77 -0.43 1.90
CA SER A 148 -30.36 -0.47 2.34
C SER A 148 -29.52 0.59 1.63
N SER A 149 -29.72 0.78 0.32
CA SER A 149 -29.02 1.80 -0.48
C SER A 149 -29.34 3.22 -0.01
N GLU A 150 -30.60 3.54 0.27
CA GLU A 150 -30.96 4.88 0.79
C GLU A 150 -30.38 5.15 2.20
N ARG A 151 -30.14 4.10 3.00
CA ARG A 151 -29.45 4.23 4.31
C ARG A 151 -27.94 4.39 4.13
N TYR A 152 -27.37 3.75 3.12
CA TYR A 152 -25.98 3.91 2.74
C TYR A 152 -25.71 5.35 2.25
N GLU A 153 -26.52 5.86 1.31
CA GLU A 153 -26.45 7.26 0.84
C GLU A 153 -26.63 8.27 1.98
N LEU A 154 -27.51 7.98 2.94
CA LEU A 154 -27.66 8.81 4.14
C LEU A 154 -26.36 8.85 4.95
N LEU A 155 -25.71 7.71 5.15
CA LEU A 155 -24.48 7.62 5.92
C LEU A 155 -23.30 8.32 5.22
N GLU A 156 -23.17 8.17 3.89
CA GLU A 156 -22.15 8.86 3.09
C GLU A 156 -22.26 10.39 3.17
N SER A 157 -23.47 10.92 3.30
CA SER A 157 -23.68 12.38 3.45
C SER A 157 -23.03 12.98 4.70
N TYR A 158 -22.60 12.16 5.65
CA TYR A 158 -21.87 12.62 6.83
C TYR A 158 -20.36 12.74 6.61
N ASN A 159 -19.79 12.15 5.56
CA ASN A 159 -18.35 12.14 5.27
C ASN A 159 -17.53 11.70 6.49
N LEU A 160 -17.75 10.47 6.92
CA LEU A 160 -17.18 9.94 8.16
C LEU A 160 -15.95 9.10 7.90
N SER A 161 -14.94 9.35 8.71
CA SER A 161 -13.78 8.48 8.85
C SER A 161 -14.16 7.20 9.60
N SER A 162 -13.38 6.12 9.47
CA SER A 162 -13.71 4.83 10.09
C SER A 162 -13.77 4.91 11.62
N GLY A 163 -12.88 5.70 12.25
CA GLY A 163 -12.96 5.96 13.68
C GLY A 163 -14.26 6.66 14.10
N GLN A 164 -14.75 7.58 13.27
CA GLN A 164 -16.03 8.25 13.50
C GLN A 164 -17.23 7.31 13.27
N LEU A 165 -17.13 6.35 12.35
CA LEU A 165 -18.16 5.32 12.17
C LEU A 165 -18.29 4.43 13.41
N THR A 166 -17.17 4.02 14.01
CA THR A 166 -17.19 3.26 15.27
C THR A 166 -17.80 4.07 16.41
N HIS A 167 -17.44 5.36 16.52
CA HIS A 167 -18.03 6.26 17.51
C HIS A 167 -19.54 6.42 17.30
N LEU A 168 -19.97 6.66 16.07
CA LEU A 168 -21.38 6.80 15.72
C LEU A 168 -22.16 5.51 16.02
N HIS A 169 -21.60 4.35 15.68
CA HIS A 169 -22.23 3.06 15.97
C HIS A 169 -22.49 2.86 17.47
N ARG A 170 -21.53 3.22 18.32
CA ARG A 170 -21.70 3.18 19.78
C ARG A 170 -22.83 4.11 20.23
N ASP A 171 -22.75 5.39 19.89
CA ASP A 171 -23.69 6.40 20.37
C ASP A 171 -25.13 6.15 19.91
N MET A 172 -25.31 5.69 18.66
CA MET A 172 -26.64 5.38 18.13
C MET A 172 -27.24 4.10 18.71
N ASN A 173 -26.40 3.17 19.19
CA ASN A 173 -26.89 2.01 19.93
C ASN A 173 -27.38 2.38 21.34
N GLU A 174 -26.83 3.41 21.96
CA GLU A 174 -27.25 3.89 23.28
C GLU A 174 -28.45 4.85 23.21
N THR A 175 -28.39 5.83 22.31
CA THR A 175 -29.36 6.95 22.28
C THR A 175 -30.49 6.73 21.29
N HIS A 176 -30.33 5.78 20.35
CA HIS A 176 -31.27 5.53 19.25
C HIS A 176 -31.61 6.77 18.41
N THR A 177 -30.70 7.75 18.33
CA THR A 177 -30.84 8.97 17.52
C THR A 177 -29.48 9.35 16.94
N PHE A 178 -29.44 10.27 15.97
CA PHE A 178 -28.17 10.85 15.54
C PHE A 178 -27.63 11.79 16.62
N PRO A 179 -26.38 11.60 17.08
CA PRO A 179 -25.80 12.47 18.09
C PRO A 179 -25.47 13.85 17.50
N ALA A 180 -25.53 14.89 18.34
CA ALA A 180 -25.34 16.28 17.92
C ALA A 180 -23.97 16.55 17.27
N TRP A 181 -22.94 15.80 17.65
CA TRP A 181 -21.62 15.91 17.04
C TRP A 181 -21.63 15.45 15.58
N ALA A 182 -22.39 14.40 15.24
CA ALA A 182 -22.46 13.88 13.88
C ALA A 182 -23.19 14.86 12.94
N GLU A 183 -24.28 15.45 13.41
CA GLU A 183 -25.00 16.50 12.69
C GLU A 183 -24.14 17.75 12.47
N SER A 184 -23.34 18.11 13.49
CA SER A 184 -22.40 19.22 13.37
C SER A 184 -21.27 18.92 12.38
N HIS A 185 -20.72 17.70 12.41
CA HIS A 185 -19.70 17.24 11.47
C HIS A 185 -20.22 17.24 10.03
N LYS A 186 -21.41 16.69 9.78
CA LYS A 186 -22.06 16.71 8.45
C LYS A 186 -22.18 18.13 7.88
N ARG A 187 -22.62 19.08 8.71
CA ARG A 187 -22.73 20.48 8.30
C ARG A 187 -21.35 21.06 7.96
N LEU A 188 -20.33 20.82 8.79
CA LEU A 188 -18.97 21.34 8.56
C LEU A 188 -18.31 20.69 7.34
N SER A 189 -18.50 19.38 7.16
CA SER A 189 -17.90 18.61 6.07
C SER A 189 -18.54 18.93 4.72
N SER A 190 -19.79 19.40 4.70
CA SER A 190 -20.49 19.85 3.48
C SER A 190 -20.15 21.28 3.05
N GLN A 191 -19.50 22.08 3.90
CA GLN A 191 -19.15 23.48 3.59
C GLN A 191 -17.89 23.54 2.73
N ALA A 192 -18.05 23.81 1.44
CA ALA A 192 -16.93 23.85 0.48
C ALA A 192 -15.88 24.93 0.77
N ASP A 193 -16.26 26.01 1.44
CA ASP A 193 -15.42 27.12 1.86
C ASP A 193 -14.71 26.89 3.21
N ASN A 194 -15.06 25.83 3.94
CA ASN A 194 -14.42 25.51 5.20
C ASN A 194 -13.07 24.81 4.97
N ALA A 195 -11.97 25.53 5.23
CA ALA A 195 -10.61 25.02 5.09
C ALA A 195 -10.31 23.77 5.95
N GLN A 196 -11.06 23.56 7.04
CA GLN A 196 -10.86 22.45 7.98
C GLN A 196 -11.75 21.23 7.69
N ARG A 197 -12.56 21.26 6.63
CA ARG A 197 -13.54 20.19 6.32
C ARG A 197 -12.91 18.80 6.14
N PHE A 198 -11.59 18.75 5.88
CA PHE A 198 -10.83 17.51 5.66
C PHE A 198 -10.00 17.04 6.86
N ASP A 199 -9.78 17.87 7.89
CA ASP A 199 -8.72 17.64 8.90
C ASP A 199 -8.79 16.26 9.56
N LEU A 200 -10.00 15.80 9.92
CA LEU A 200 -10.20 14.52 10.59
C LEU A 200 -9.95 13.32 9.67
N ILE A 201 -10.48 13.38 8.44
CA ILE A 201 -10.25 12.32 7.44
C ILE A 201 -8.78 12.33 7.01
N ALA A 202 -8.17 13.50 6.82
CA ALA A 202 -6.75 13.63 6.49
C ALA A 202 -5.86 12.94 7.52
N ALA A 203 -6.14 13.13 8.82
CA ALA A 203 -5.38 12.50 9.89
C ALA A 203 -5.45 10.96 9.84
N GLN A 204 -6.61 10.38 9.51
CA GLN A 204 -6.75 8.93 9.37
C GLN A 204 -6.09 8.42 8.08
N VAL A 205 -6.38 9.04 6.95
CA VAL A 205 -5.86 8.63 5.63
C VAL A 205 -4.34 8.72 5.58
N ALA A 206 -3.73 9.69 6.27
CA ALA A 206 -2.28 9.81 6.40
C ALA A 206 -1.62 8.59 7.09
N LEU A 207 -2.37 7.84 7.91
CA LEU A 207 -1.89 6.59 8.52
C LEU A 207 -2.12 5.38 7.63
N VAL A 208 -3.17 5.41 6.78
CA VAL A 208 -3.58 4.30 5.93
C VAL A 208 -2.74 4.22 4.66
N ILE A 209 -2.49 5.33 3.95
CA ILE A 209 -1.74 5.31 2.67
C ILE A 209 -0.38 4.60 2.80
N PRO A 210 0.47 4.88 3.81
CA PRO A 210 1.73 4.16 3.96
C PRO A 210 1.55 2.66 4.22
N GLN A 211 0.46 2.24 4.86
CA GLN A 211 0.16 0.82 5.09
C GLN A 211 -0.28 0.14 3.79
N LEU A 212 -1.09 0.83 2.97
CA LEU A 212 -1.48 0.36 1.64
C LEU A 212 -0.27 0.10 0.71
N ARG A 213 0.85 0.78 0.94
CA ARG A 213 2.08 0.60 0.17
C ARG A 213 3.07 -0.41 0.77
N ARG A 214 2.85 -0.86 2.01
CA ARG A 214 3.82 -1.68 2.77
C ARG A 214 3.32 -3.06 3.16
N GLN A 215 2.04 -3.34 3.02
CA GLN A 215 1.46 -4.62 3.41
C GLN A 215 0.94 -5.38 2.19
N PRO A 216 1.15 -6.70 2.11
CA PRO A 216 0.56 -7.49 1.04
C PRO A 216 -0.98 -7.45 1.07
N GLN A 217 -1.60 -7.68 -0.09
CA GLN A 217 -3.05 -7.58 -0.30
C GLN A 217 -3.87 -8.49 0.64
N ASP A 218 -3.38 -9.70 0.92
CA ASP A 218 -4.09 -10.70 1.72
C ASP A 218 -4.16 -10.33 3.22
N ASP A 219 -3.29 -9.42 3.68
CA ASP A 219 -3.14 -9.06 5.10
C ASP A 219 -3.86 -7.76 5.48
N TYR A 220 -4.39 -6.99 4.53
CA TYR A 220 -4.96 -5.68 4.82
C TYR A 220 -6.08 -5.26 3.87
N SER A 221 -7.31 -5.35 4.37
CA SER A 221 -8.47 -4.65 3.82
C SER A 221 -8.62 -3.33 4.58
N PRO A 222 -8.41 -2.15 3.95
CA PRO A 222 -8.68 -0.89 4.62
C PRO A 222 -10.15 -0.83 5.02
N HIS A 223 -10.45 -0.15 6.14
CA HIS A 223 -11.82 0.13 6.52
C HIS A 223 -12.48 1.04 5.48
N ASP A 224 -13.71 0.74 5.09
CA ASP A 224 -14.46 1.56 4.14
C ASP A 224 -14.56 3.03 4.60
N LEU A 225 -14.43 3.94 3.63
CA LEU A 225 -14.73 5.35 3.80
C LEU A 225 -16.18 5.58 3.37
N TYR A 226 -17.02 6.05 4.28
CA TYR A 226 -18.41 6.40 3.96
C TYR A 226 -18.48 7.91 3.75
N CYS A 227 -18.13 8.31 2.54
CA CYS A 227 -18.05 9.71 2.13
C CYS A 227 -18.71 9.87 0.76
N SER A 228 -19.35 11.02 0.54
CA SER A 228 -19.88 11.30 -0.80
C SER A 228 -18.77 11.40 -1.83
N SER A 229 -19.05 11.03 -3.08
CA SER A 229 -18.08 11.09 -4.18
C SER A 229 -17.49 12.49 -4.36
N GLU A 230 -18.31 13.54 -4.25
CA GLU A 230 -17.87 14.94 -4.31
C GLU A 230 -16.87 15.27 -3.18
N PHE A 231 -17.14 14.82 -1.96
CA PHE A 231 -16.23 15.05 -0.83
C PHE A 231 -14.90 14.32 -1.05
N LEU A 232 -14.93 13.06 -1.47
CA LEU A 232 -13.72 12.27 -1.75
C LEU A 232 -12.91 12.84 -2.90
N GLU A 233 -13.56 13.35 -3.95
CA GLU A 233 -12.89 14.00 -5.07
C GLU A 233 -12.10 15.23 -4.59
N HIS A 234 -12.74 16.14 -3.87
CA HIS A 234 -12.05 17.32 -3.35
C HIS A 234 -11.01 16.99 -2.28
N PHE A 235 -11.28 15.98 -1.45
CA PHE A 235 -10.34 15.51 -0.43
C PHE A 235 -9.07 14.92 -1.07
N SER A 236 -9.22 13.99 -2.01
CA SER A 236 -8.09 13.35 -2.69
C SER A 236 -7.22 14.39 -3.43
N ALA A 237 -7.84 15.36 -4.09
CA ALA A 237 -7.13 16.50 -4.67
C ALA A 237 -6.37 17.32 -3.61
N SER A 238 -6.98 17.58 -2.45
CA SER A 238 -6.36 18.36 -1.37
C SER A 238 -5.09 17.73 -0.80
N ILE A 239 -5.00 16.40 -0.81
CA ILE A 239 -3.82 15.67 -0.34
C ILE A 239 -2.82 15.38 -1.46
N GLY A 240 -3.08 15.83 -2.69
CA GLY A 240 -2.13 15.83 -3.82
C GLY A 240 -2.38 14.79 -4.90
N TYR A 241 -3.49 14.05 -4.88
CA TYR A 241 -3.86 13.20 -6.01
C TYR A 241 -4.36 14.01 -7.19
N GLN A 242 -4.12 13.47 -8.38
CA GLN A 242 -4.64 13.99 -9.65
C GLN A 242 -5.44 12.88 -10.33
N ARG A 243 -6.31 13.24 -11.29
CA ARG A 243 -7.08 12.28 -12.08
C ARG A 243 -6.59 12.25 -13.52
N ASN A 244 -6.35 11.05 -14.04
CA ASN A 244 -5.96 10.88 -15.44
C ASN A 244 -7.17 10.79 -16.36
N LYS A 245 -6.94 10.62 -17.67
CA LYS A 245 -8.00 10.52 -18.69
C LYS A 245 -8.95 9.32 -18.50
N HIS A 246 -8.59 8.36 -17.64
CA HIS A 246 -9.38 7.18 -17.29
C HIS A 246 -10.13 7.34 -15.96
N GLY A 247 -10.07 8.52 -15.33
CA GLY A 247 -10.70 8.76 -14.03
C GLY A 247 -9.94 8.14 -12.84
N LEU A 248 -8.75 7.58 -13.06
CA LEU A 248 -7.94 6.97 -12.01
C LEU A 248 -7.09 8.01 -11.28
N LEU A 249 -6.96 7.83 -9.97
CA LEU A 249 -6.11 8.64 -9.12
C LEU A 249 -4.65 8.30 -9.38
N TYR A 250 -3.82 9.32 -9.52
CA TYR A 250 -2.38 9.19 -9.68
C TYR A 250 -1.60 10.24 -8.91
N ARG A 251 -0.31 9.97 -8.73
CA ARG A 251 0.70 10.85 -8.12
C ARG A 251 1.89 11.00 -9.05
N THR A 252 2.62 12.10 -8.91
CA THR A 252 3.87 12.36 -9.66
C THR A 252 5.07 12.60 -8.76
N ASP A 253 4.86 12.56 -7.45
CA ASP A 253 5.84 12.82 -6.42
C ASP A 253 6.24 11.56 -5.64
N ILE A 254 5.79 10.37 -6.07
CA ILE A 254 6.29 9.09 -5.56
C ILE A 254 7.77 8.98 -5.99
N PRO A 255 8.74 8.89 -5.05
CA PRO A 255 10.15 8.99 -5.38
C PRO A 255 10.64 7.88 -6.31
N ALA A 256 10.31 6.64 -6.01
CA ALA A 256 10.72 5.49 -6.79
C ALA A 256 9.64 4.43 -6.84
N MET A 257 9.68 3.58 -7.86
CA MET A 257 8.94 2.32 -7.90
C MET A 257 9.90 1.18 -8.23
N PHE A 258 9.56 -0.05 -7.85
CA PHE A 258 10.44 -1.21 -8.05
C PHE A 258 9.86 -2.20 -9.03
N ARG A 259 10.72 -2.93 -9.74
CA ARG A 259 10.29 -3.88 -10.77
C ARG A 259 11.27 -5.05 -10.90
N GLY A 260 10.75 -6.27 -10.92
CA GLY A 260 11.45 -7.41 -11.49
C GLY A 260 11.34 -7.38 -13.02
N ASP A 261 12.45 -7.54 -13.73
CA ASP A 261 12.45 -7.61 -15.21
C ASP A 261 13.50 -8.61 -15.73
N ASP A 262 13.25 -9.17 -16.91
CA ASP A 262 14.15 -10.13 -17.55
C ASP A 262 15.21 -9.45 -18.41
N ARG A 263 15.01 -8.20 -18.83
CA ARG A 263 15.99 -7.45 -19.63
C ARG A 263 17.24 -7.19 -18.83
N THR A 264 18.40 -7.34 -19.46
CA THR A 264 19.68 -7.12 -18.80
C THR A 264 19.90 -5.62 -18.58
N PRO A 265 20.71 -5.20 -17.59
CA PRO A 265 21.04 -3.79 -17.41
C PRO A 265 21.78 -3.23 -18.63
N PHE A 266 22.54 -4.07 -19.33
CA PHE A 266 23.29 -3.68 -20.52
C PHE A 266 22.38 -3.41 -21.72
N GLU A 267 21.33 -4.22 -21.91
CA GLU A 267 20.28 -3.98 -22.91
C GLU A 267 19.63 -2.60 -22.70
N LEU A 268 19.23 -2.30 -21.45
CA LEU A 268 18.58 -1.03 -21.12
C LEU A 268 19.50 0.18 -21.32
N ALA A 269 20.77 0.07 -20.92
CA ALA A 269 21.78 1.11 -21.10
C ALA A 269 22.13 1.33 -22.58
N ARG A 270 22.33 0.25 -23.34
CA ARG A 270 22.65 0.29 -24.77
C ARG A 270 21.53 0.96 -25.58
N ASP A 271 20.27 0.64 -25.25
CA ASP A 271 19.10 1.25 -25.89
C ASP A 271 18.75 2.64 -25.35
N ARG A 272 19.42 3.03 -24.25
CA ARG A 272 19.22 4.26 -23.46
C ARG A 272 17.81 4.43 -22.92
N ARG A 273 17.08 3.32 -22.80
CA ARG A 273 15.68 3.32 -22.40
C ARG A 273 15.16 1.94 -22.01
N MET A 274 14.11 1.95 -21.20
CA MET A 274 13.21 0.83 -20.96
C MET A 274 11.89 1.05 -21.71
N ILE A 275 11.52 0.13 -22.59
CA ILE A 275 10.23 0.16 -23.30
C ILE A 275 9.14 -0.53 -22.45
N ALA A 276 7.95 0.05 -22.41
CA ALA A 276 6.79 -0.59 -21.78
C ALA A 276 6.40 -1.86 -22.54
N ARG A 277 6.16 -2.97 -21.83
CA ARG A 277 5.64 -4.20 -22.44
C ARG A 277 4.14 -4.06 -22.71
N GLU A 278 3.69 -4.59 -23.85
CA GLU A 278 2.26 -4.66 -24.19
C GLU A 278 1.52 -5.69 -23.33
N GLY A 279 0.20 -5.53 -23.23
CA GLY A 279 -0.70 -6.46 -22.55
C GLY A 279 -1.24 -5.98 -21.20
N LEU A 280 -0.83 -4.81 -20.72
CA LEU A 280 -1.42 -4.19 -19.52
C LEU A 280 -2.65 -3.36 -19.88
N PRO A 281 -3.70 -3.35 -19.02
CA PRO A 281 -4.87 -2.49 -19.21
C PRO A 281 -4.50 -1.00 -19.25
N GLU A 282 -5.28 -0.22 -20.01
CA GLU A 282 -5.12 1.24 -20.10
C GLU A 282 -5.53 1.94 -18.80
N THR A 283 -4.61 1.94 -17.83
CA THR A 283 -4.80 2.52 -16.50
C THR A 283 -4.06 3.85 -16.32
N VAL A 284 -3.22 4.21 -17.29
CA VAL A 284 -2.38 5.42 -17.29
C VAL A 284 -2.57 6.23 -18.57
N THR A 285 -2.15 7.48 -18.56
CA THR A 285 -2.30 8.37 -19.72
C THR A 285 -1.56 7.90 -20.97
N GLN A 286 -0.37 7.29 -20.82
CA GLN A 286 0.47 6.82 -21.92
C GLN A 286 0.56 5.28 -21.95
N ARG A 287 1.76 4.69 -21.89
CA ARG A 287 1.93 3.23 -21.87
C ARG A 287 2.10 2.73 -20.45
N ALA A 288 1.24 1.80 -20.05
CA ALA A 288 1.32 1.16 -18.74
C ALA A 288 2.59 0.34 -18.61
N GLN A 289 3.31 0.51 -17.51
CA GLN A 289 4.32 -0.43 -17.06
C GLN A 289 4.07 -0.74 -15.59
N SER A 290 3.87 -2.01 -15.30
CA SER A 290 3.61 -2.45 -13.94
C SER A 290 4.88 -2.37 -13.06
N ALA A 291 4.70 -1.96 -11.81
CA ALA A 291 5.73 -1.85 -10.78
C ALA A 291 5.11 -2.05 -9.38
N THR A 292 5.94 -2.21 -8.35
CA THR A 292 5.52 -2.42 -6.96
C THR A 292 6.08 -1.34 -6.05
N PHE A 293 5.38 -1.11 -4.94
CA PHE A 293 5.78 -0.15 -3.93
C PHE A 293 6.89 -0.68 -3.01
N LEU A 294 7.08 -2.00 -2.98
CA LEU A 294 8.05 -2.67 -2.11
C LEU A 294 9.20 -3.30 -2.89
N LEU A 295 10.42 -3.06 -2.40
CA LEU A 295 11.62 -3.63 -3.02
C LEU A 295 11.68 -5.17 -2.86
N SER A 296 11.15 -5.70 -1.76
CA SER A 296 11.05 -7.15 -1.52
C SER A 296 10.19 -7.86 -2.55
N ASP A 297 9.15 -7.20 -3.03
CA ASP A 297 8.20 -7.79 -3.97
C ASP A 297 8.82 -7.82 -5.36
N ALA A 298 9.54 -6.76 -5.76
CA ALA A 298 10.35 -6.75 -6.97
C ALA A 298 11.35 -7.91 -7.01
N LYS A 299 11.96 -8.28 -5.86
CA LYS A 299 12.82 -9.46 -5.73
C LYS A 299 12.04 -10.77 -5.95
N LYS A 300 10.84 -10.89 -5.38
CA LYS A 300 9.96 -12.04 -5.58
C LYS A 300 9.64 -12.22 -7.07
N TYR A 301 9.16 -11.17 -7.74
CA TYR A 301 8.87 -11.23 -9.18
C TYR A 301 10.12 -11.55 -10.01
N ALA A 302 11.25 -10.91 -9.73
CA ALA A 302 12.50 -11.18 -10.44
C ALA A 302 12.95 -12.65 -10.31
N SER A 303 12.61 -13.33 -9.23
CA SER A 303 12.92 -14.76 -9.03
C SER A 303 12.09 -15.69 -9.92
N GLU A 304 10.93 -15.23 -10.41
CA GLU A 304 10.01 -15.99 -11.24
C GLU A 304 10.29 -15.81 -12.75
N LEU A 305 11.06 -14.79 -13.13
CA LEU A 305 11.34 -14.45 -14.54
C LEU A 305 12.41 -15.31 -15.23
N GLY A 306 13.07 -16.22 -14.49
CA GLY A 306 14.09 -17.12 -15.02
C GLY A 306 13.52 -18.40 -15.65
N GLY A 307 14.01 -18.73 -16.85
CA GLY A 307 13.65 -19.93 -17.62
C GLY A 307 12.36 -19.78 -18.43
N HIS A 308 12.41 -20.12 -19.73
CA HIS A 308 11.30 -19.87 -20.66
C HIS A 308 9.96 -20.49 -20.25
N ALA A 309 9.95 -21.68 -19.64
CA ALA A 309 8.70 -22.32 -19.20
C ALA A 309 7.89 -21.47 -18.22
N LYS A 310 8.50 -20.43 -17.64
CA LYS A 310 7.91 -19.47 -16.72
C LYS A 310 7.76 -18.06 -17.32
N ASN A 311 8.37 -17.80 -18.47
CA ASN A 311 8.46 -16.46 -19.04
C ASN A 311 8.61 -16.48 -20.56
N ASP A 312 7.49 -16.32 -21.26
CA ASP A 312 7.45 -16.23 -22.73
C ASP A 312 8.18 -14.98 -23.27
N LYS A 313 8.48 -13.99 -22.42
CA LYS A 313 9.26 -12.82 -22.84
C LYS A 313 10.72 -13.17 -23.17
N LEU A 314 11.22 -14.33 -22.73
CA LEU A 314 12.54 -14.84 -23.11
C LEU A 314 12.60 -15.35 -24.56
N ARG A 315 11.49 -15.37 -25.29
CA ARG A 315 11.47 -15.58 -26.75
C ARG A 315 12.01 -14.39 -27.51
N TYR A 316 12.05 -13.20 -26.91
CA TYR A 316 12.55 -11.98 -27.52
C TYR A 316 14.04 -11.85 -27.21
N ASN A 317 14.88 -11.60 -28.23
CA ASN A 317 16.32 -11.42 -28.01
C ASN A 317 16.66 -10.03 -27.47
N ALA A 318 15.83 -9.03 -27.76
CA ALA A 318 15.91 -7.67 -27.28
C ALA A 318 14.52 -7.05 -27.18
N GLN A 319 14.37 -6.00 -26.39
CA GLN A 319 13.16 -5.18 -26.32
C GLN A 319 12.81 -4.48 -27.64
N ALA A 320 13.76 -4.41 -28.56
CA ALA A 320 13.52 -3.95 -29.93
C ALA A 320 12.77 -4.98 -30.78
N ASN A 321 12.83 -6.29 -30.48
CA ASN A 321 12.14 -7.28 -31.29
C ASN A 321 10.63 -7.15 -31.17
N LEU A 322 9.96 -6.92 -32.30
CA LEU A 322 8.50 -6.84 -32.36
C LEU A 322 7.85 -8.22 -32.25
N PHE A 323 8.48 -9.25 -32.82
CA PHE A 323 7.97 -10.61 -32.85
C PHE A 323 8.85 -11.54 -32.00
N PRO A 324 8.26 -12.55 -31.35
CA PRO A 324 9.03 -13.54 -30.60
C PRO A 324 9.83 -14.43 -31.56
N GLY A 325 10.99 -14.92 -31.09
CA GLY A 325 11.76 -15.94 -31.79
C GLY A 325 11.02 -17.28 -31.88
N VAL A 326 11.45 -18.09 -32.84
CA VAL A 326 10.89 -19.42 -33.12
C VAL A 326 12.00 -20.45 -33.03
N ARG A 327 11.82 -21.49 -32.20
CA ARG A 327 12.79 -22.59 -32.14
C ARG A 327 12.55 -23.53 -33.31
N LYS A 328 13.59 -23.72 -34.13
CA LYS A 328 13.51 -24.71 -35.21
C LYS A 328 13.73 -26.11 -34.61
N PHE A 329 12.65 -26.81 -34.28
CA PHE A 329 12.75 -28.22 -33.93
C PHE A 329 13.18 -29.05 -35.16
N PRO A 330 13.96 -30.13 -34.98
CA PRO A 330 14.17 -31.09 -36.06
C PRO A 330 12.81 -31.64 -36.53
N LYS A 331 12.58 -31.66 -37.85
CA LYS A 331 11.34 -32.10 -38.50
C LYS A 331 10.73 -33.34 -37.80
N GLY A 332 9.55 -33.19 -37.20
CA GLY A 332 8.78 -34.32 -36.66
C GLY A 332 8.07 -34.09 -35.33
N ARG A 333 8.26 -32.95 -34.66
CA ARG A 333 7.43 -32.53 -33.53
C ARG A 333 6.57 -31.35 -33.97
N ASN A 334 5.31 -31.62 -34.26
CA ASN A 334 4.29 -30.60 -34.40
C ASN A 334 3.94 -30.16 -32.98
N ASP A 335 4.64 -29.15 -32.48
CA ASP A 335 4.01 -28.29 -31.49
C ASP A 335 3.11 -27.38 -32.32
N ASP A 336 1.81 -27.67 -32.24
CA ASP A 336 0.71 -26.87 -32.76
C ASP A 336 0.64 -25.58 -31.92
N ASP A 337 1.75 -24.85 -31.85
CA ASP A 337 1.77 -23.46 -31.44
C ASP A 337 1.10 -22.74 -32.60
N SER A 338 -0.24 -22.81 -32.58
CA SER A 338 -1.09 -21.96 -33.38
C SER A 338 -0.46 -20.58 -33.36
N ASP A 339 0.00 -20.16 -34.53
CA ASP A 339 0.16 -18.77 -34.88
C ASP A 339 -1.26 -18.18 -34.74
N GLU A 340 -1.73 -17.99 -33.51
CA GLU A 340 -2.82 -17.09 -33.23
C GLU A 340 -2.34 -15.80 -33.85
N ASP A 341 -3.03 -15.44 -34.93
CA ASP A 341 -2.86 -14.24 -35.70
C ASP A 341 -2.53 -13.09 -34.73
N TYR A 342 -1.23 -12.79 -34.54
CA TYR A 342 -0.78 -11.46 -34.13
C TYR A 342 -1.02 -10.50 -35.31
N ARG A 343 -2.20 -10.59 -35.93
CA ARG A 343 -2.91 -9.53 -36.62
C ARG A 343 -3.63 -8.71 -35.56
N ASN A 344 -2.87 -8.14 -34.63
CA ASN A 344 -3.29 -6.85 -34.13
C ASN A 344 -2.37 -5.83 -34.77
N GLU A 345 -2.75 -5.43 -35.99
CA GLU A 345 -2.41 -4.12 -36.49
C GLU A 345 -2.95 -3.09 -35.49
N SER A 346 -2.16 -2.75 -34.47
CA SER A 346 -1.96 -1.34 -34.22
C SER A 346 -0.78 -0.93 -35.10
N SER A 347 -1.14 -0.53 -36.32
CA SER A 347 -0.43 0.52 -37.03
C SER A 347 -0.42 1.78 -36.15
N ASN A 348 0.27 1.74 -35.02
CA ASN A 348 0.94 2.92 -34.53
C ASN A 348 2.19 3.05 -35.39
N SER A 349 1.96 3.44 -36.65
CA SER A 349 2.86 4.31 -37.40
C SER A 349 2.96 5.64 -36.63
N ASP A 350 3.39 5.57 -35.37
CA ASP A 350 3.65 6.71 -34.53
C ASP A 350 5.02 7.21 -34.97
N SER A 351 5.01 8.17 -35.90
CA SER A 351 6.19 8.91 -36.39
C SER A 351 7.02 9.61 -35.28
N ASP A 352 6.67 9.38 -34.01
CA ASP A 352 7.16 10.09 -32.84
C ASP A 352 7.94 9.19 -31.86
N SER A 353 8.08 7.88 -32.12
CA SER A 353 9.04 7.02 -31.40
C SER A 353 10.38 6.97 -32.13
N SER A 354 11.41 7.60 -31.57
CA SER A 354 12.80 7.46 -32.06
C SER A 354 13.39 6.05 -31.89
N PHE A 355 12.59 5.09 -31.43
CA PHE A 355 12.96 3.70 -31.21
C PHE A 355 12.42 2.85 -32.36
N THR A 356 13.31 2.30 -33.18
CA THR A 356 12.94 1.44 -34.29
C THR A 356 12.78 0.01 -33.80
N LEU A 357 11.54 -0.50 -33.86
CA LEU A 357 11.28 -1.91 -33.58
C LEU A 357 11.83 -2.77 -34.72
N ASP A 358 12.58 -3.81 -34.35
CA ASP A 358 13.05 -4.86 -35.24
C ASP A 358 11.87 -5.76 -35.63
N LYS A 359 11.55 -5.74 -36.93
CA LYS A 359 10.47 -6.53 -37.53
C LYS A 359 10.92 -7.92 -37.96
N SER A 360 12.16 -8.32 -37.66
CA SER A 360 12.66 -9.65 -37.96
C SER A 360 11.77 -10.74 -37.35
N ARG A 361 11.65 -11.83 -38.09
CA ARG A 361 10.91 -13.04 -37.71
C ARG A 361 11.84 -14.24 -37.83
N ASP A 362 11.43 -15.37 -37.24
CA ASP A 362 12.09 -16.68 -37.40
C ASP A 362 13.55 -16.75 -36.92
N TYR A 363 13.96 -15.84 -36.03
CA TYR A 363 15.25 -15.91 -35.35
C TYR A 363 15.20 -16.92 -34.20
N GLU A 364 16.34 -17.54 -33.90
CA GLU A 364 16.44 -18.43 -32.74
C GLU A 364 16.45 -17.57 -31.45
N PRO A 365 15.58 -17.87 -30.48
CA PRO A 365 15.54 -17.14 -29.21
C PRO A 365 16.76 -17.52 -28.35
N VAL A 366 17.78 -16.66 -28.33
CA VAL A 366 19.04 -16.92 -27.59
C VAL A 366 18.86 -16.75 -26.09
N ARG A 367 17.88 -15.94 -25.67
CA ARG A 367 17.55 -15.67 -24.25
C ARG A 367 16.74 -16.78 -23.59
N TYR A 368 16.32 -17.79 -24.34
CA TYR A 368 15.47 -18.90 -23.87
C TYR A 368 16.06 -19.65 -22.66
N ARG A 369 17.40 -19.68 -22.54
CA ARG A 369 18.11 -20.36 -21.44
C ARG A 369 18.44 -19.44 -20.27
N GLN A 370 18.10 -18.15 -20.34
CA GLN A 370 18.36 -17.22 -19.26
C GLN A 370 17.61 -17.63 -17.99
N HIS A 371 18.34 -17.76 -16.88
CA HIS A 371 17.78 -18.12 -15.56
C HIS A 371 17.79 -16.96 -14.56
N VAL A 372 18.40 -15.83 -14.91
CA VAL A 372 18.55 -14.67 -14.04
C VAL A 372 17.50 -13.62 -14.41
N GLY A 373 16.64 -13.25 -13.47
CA GLY A 373 15.89 -12.01 -13.49
C GLY A 373 16.61 -10.91 -12.71
N PHE A 374 16.35 -9.66 -13.07
CA PHE A 374 16.97 -8.46 -12.51
C PHE A 374 15.96 -7.65 -11.70
N ILE A 375 16.46 -6.91 -10.72
CA ILE A 375 15.66 -6.03 -9.87
C ILE A 375 16.03 -4.60 -10.24
N TYR A 376 15.03 -3.83 -10.63
CA TYR A 376 15.19 -2.43 -11.01
C TYR A 376 14.48 -1.52 -10.01
N MET A 377 15.14 -0.43 -9.67
CA MET A 377 14.58 0.73 -9.00
C MET A 377 14.45 1.84 -10.04
N ILE A 378 13.25 2.43 -10.14
CA ILE A 378 12.90 3.38 -11.19
C ILE A 378 12.63 4.74 -10.55
N ASP A 379 13.30 5.80 -11.02
CA ASP A 379 13.02 7.19 -10.63
C ASP A 379 11.71 7.68 -11.26
N THR A 380 10.66 7.67 -10.44
CA THR A 380 9.29 8.03 -10.83
C THR A 380 8.94 9.49 -10.56
N ARG A 381 9.89 10.31 -10.12
CA ARG A 381 9.63 11.75 -9.90
C ARG A 381 9.24 12.42 -11.22
N GLY A 382 8.08 13.07 -11.24
CA GLY A 382 7.48 13.70 -12.40
C GLY A 382 6.80 12.72 -13.37
N ILE A 383 6.70 11.43 -13.02
CA ILE A 383 6.03 10.40 -13.81
C ILE A 383 4.68 10.09 -13.16
N GLU A 384 3.62 9.96 -13.95
CA GLU A 384 2.33 9.48 -13.46
C GLU A 384 2.49 8.05 -12.91
N VAL A 385 2.21 7.89 -11.63
CA VAL A 385 2.11 6.62 -10.92
C VAL A 385 0.68 6.44 -10.46
N VAL A 386 0.03 5.37 -10.89
CA VAL A 386 -1.33 4.97 -10.50
C VAL A 386 -1.22 3.90 -9.40
N PRO A 387 -1.38 4.28 -8.12
CA PRO A 387 -1.38 3.35 -7.00
C PRO A 387 -2.69 2.56 -6.97
N GLY A 388 -2.59 1.23 -7.09
CA GLY A 388 -3.78 0.43 -7.26
C GLY A 388 -4.67 0.40 -6.01
N ARG A 389 -4.06 0.17 -4.86
CA ARG A 389 -4.78 0.08 -3.58
C ARG A 389 -5.34 1.42 -3.11
N GLU A 390 -4.66 2.51 -3.40
CA GLU A 390 -5.17 3.85 -3.10
C GLU A 390 -6.37 4.20 -3.99
N ASN A 391 -6.42 3.71 -5.23
CA ASN A 391 -7.63 3.82 -6.06
C ASN A 391 -8.79 3.01 -5.48
N LEU A 392 -8.56 1.77 -5.07
CA LEU A 392 -9.61 0.99 -4.40
C LEU A 392 -10.12 1.66 -3.12
N TYR A 393 -9.26 2.44 -2.43
CA TYR A 393 -9.60 3.08 -1.17
C TYR A 393 -10.20 4.49 -1.29
N LEU A 394 -9.75 5.29 -2.25
CA LEU A 394 -10.10 6.71 -2.39
C LEU A 394 -10.91 7.02 -3.66
N ASN A 395 -11.09 6.05 -4.56
CA ASN A 395 -11.70 6.25 -5.88
C ASN A 395 -12.87 5.29 -6.11
N ASP A 396 -14.01 5.59 -5.48
CA ASP A 396 -15.21 4.76 -5.51
C ASP A 396 -15.69 4.47 -6.95
N ASP A 397 -15.74 5.50 -7.81
CA ASP A 397 -16.21 5.38 -9.21
C ASP A 397 -15.20 4.69 -10.16
N GLY A 398 -13.89 4.88 -9.93
CA GLY A 398 -12.82 4.35 -10.79
C GLY A 398 -12.36 2.93 -10.46
N SER A 399 -12.73 2.42 -9.27
CA SER A 399 -12.31 1.11 -8.76
C SER A 399 -12.87 -0.07 -9.55
N SER A 400 -14.10 0.04 -10.07
CA SER A 400 -14.85 -1.07 -10.69
C SER A 400 -14.26 -1.61 -12.00
N SER A 401 -13.50 -0.78 -12.73
CA SER A 401 -12.78 -1.16 -13.96
C SER A 401 -11.30 -1.47 -13.71
N PHE A 402 -10.81 -1.18 -12.51
CA PHE A 402 -9.41 -1.30 -12.15
C PHE A 402 -9.18 -2.65 -11.47
N GLN A 403 -8.70 -3.63 -12.24
CA GLN A 403 -8.17 -4.88 -11.72
C GLN A 403 -6.65 -4.78 -11.67
N PRO A 404 -6.05 -4.30 -10.56
CA PRO A 404 -4.62 -4.42 -10.43
C PRO A 404 -4.31 -5.92 -10.37
N ASP A 405 -3.72 -6.43 -11.46
CA ASP A 405 -2.87 -7.61 -11.40
C ASP A 405 -1.88 -7.42 -10.25
N ALA A 406 -1.38 -8.52 -9.66
CA ALA A 406 -0.73 -8.65 -8.36
C ALA A 406 0.50 -7.75 -8.08
N LEU A 407 0.78 -6.76 -8.93
CA LEU A 407 1.75 -5.69 -8.84
C LEU A 407 1.04 -4.38 -8.46
N GLU A 408 1.40 -3.88 -7.28
CA GLU A 408 0.68 -2.90 -6.47
C GLU A 408 0.46 -1.51 -7.13
N GLY A 409 1.13 -1.20 -8.26
CA GLY A 409 0.95 0.05 -9.00
C GLY A 409 1.35 -0.01 -10.49
N VAL A 410 1.01 1.05 -11.23
CA VAL A 410 1.35 1.21 -12.65
C VAL A 410 2.02 2.56 -12.88
N ILE A 411 3.13 2.58 -13.61
CA ILE A 411 3.80 3.82 -14.04
C ILE A 411 3.48 4.12 -15.52
N SER A 412 3.32 5.40 -15.84
CA SER A 412 3.03 5.91 -17.18
C SER A 412 4.35 6.15 -17.93
N ILE A 413 4.70 5.23 -18.83
CA ILE A 413 5.90 5.35 -19.67
C ILE A 413 5.53 6.04 -20.98
N SER A 414 6.42 6.91 -21.45
CA SER A 414 6.22 7.58 -22.73
C SER A 414 6.21 6.60 -23.91
N LYS A 415 5.61 6.96 -25.04
CA LYS A 415 5.73 6.16 -26.28
C LYS A 415 7.18 5.92 -26.70
N ARG A 416 8.11 6.80 -26.30
CA ARG A 416 9.55 6.67 -26.59
C ARG A 416 10.29 5.73 -25.65
N GLY A 417 9.66 5.28 -24.56
CA GLY A 417 10.29 4.58 -23.45
C GLY A 417 10.58 5.48 -22.25
N LEU A 418 11.00 4.84 -21.16
CA LEU A 418 11.55 5.48 -19.97
C LEU A 418 13.07 5.56 -20.15
N SER A 419 13.67 6.74 -20.02
CA SER A 419 15.11 6.92 -20.22
C SER A 419 15.95 6.10 -19.22
N SER A 420 17.11 5.60 -19.66
CA SER A 420 18.00 4.73 -18.85
C SER A 420 18.57 5.44 -17.61
N ASP A 421 18.70 6.77 -17.65
CA ASP A 421 19.11 7.61 -16.51
C ASP A 421 18.18 7.48 -15.29
N ARG A 422 16.93 7.07 -15.49
CA ARG A 422 15.94 6.81 -14.45
C ARG A 422 15.90 5.35 -13.99
N VAL A 423 16.70 4.48 -14.57
CA VAL A 423 16.68 3.04 -14.28
C VAL A 423 17.95 2.65 -13.55
N TRP A 424 17.77 2.05 -12.37
CA TRP A 424 18.86 1.65 -11.50
C TRP A 424 18.79 0.16 -11.24
N LEU A 425 19.91 -0.53 -11.46
CA LEU A 425 20.05 -1.94 -11.12
C LEU A 425 20.24 -2.05 -9.61
N VAL A 426 19.38 -2.86 -8.97
CA VAL A 426 19.49 -3.18 -7.54
C VAL A 426 20.25 -4.49 -7.39
N LYS A 427 21.22 -4.49 -6.46
CA LYS A 427 21.98 -5.67 -6.06
C LYS A 427 21.03 -6.74 -5.50
N SER A 428 21.33 -8.01 -5.74
CA SER A 428 20.41 -9.12 -5.40
C SER A 428 20.12 -9.29 -3.89
N ASP A 429 20.99 -8.77 -3.03
CA ASP A 429 20.81 -8.72 -1.57
C ASP A 429 20.02 -7.48 -1.09
N LEU A 430 19.61 -6.60 -2.01
CA LEU A 430 18.83 -5.37 -1.78
C LEU A 430 19.55 -4.26 -1.00
N THR A 431 20.88 -4.37 -0.84
CA THR A 431 21.66 -3.41 -0.02
C THR A 431 22.18 -2.22 -0.81
N ARG A 432 22.20 -2.30 -2.15
CA ARG A 432 22.81 -1.31 -3.03
C ARG A 432 22.09 -1.21 -4.36
N ALA A 433 22.14 -0.03 -4.97
CA ALA A 433 21.67 0.20 -6.32
C ALA A 433 22.60 1.14 -7.09
N ALA A 434 22.71 0.93 -8.40
CA ALA A 434 23.54 1.75 -9.28
C ALA A 434 22.80 2.06 -10.60
N PRO A 435 23.04 3.22 -11.24
CA PRO A 435 22.47 3.52 -12.55
C PRO A 435 22.88 2.46 -13.57
N VAL A 436 21.95 2.00 -14.43
CA VAL A 436 22.28 0.96 -15.43
C VAL A 436 23.37 1.40 -16.40
N ASP A 437 23.42 2.69 -16.73
CA ASP A 437 24.44 3.28 -17.60
C ASP A 437 25.84 3.18 -16.95
N ALA A 438 25.95 3.50 -15.66
CA ALA A 438 27.21 3.37 -14.92
C ALA A 438 27.64 1.90 -14.76
N VAL A 439 26.69 0.98 -14.59
CA VAL A 439 26.96 -0.47 -14.55
C VAL A 439 27.49 -0.97 -15.91
N TYR A 440 26.90 -0.51 -17.01
CA TYR A 440 27.36 -0.83 -18.37
C TYR A 440 28.76 -0.27 -18.65
N GLU A 441 29.00 0.99 -18.29
CA GLU A 441 30.33 1.61 -18.39
C GLU A 441 31.38 0.87 -17.55
N GLN A 442 31.01 0.46 -16.33
CA GLN A 442 31.89 -0.31 -15.44
C GLN A 442 32.24 -1.69 -16.02
N ALA A 443 31.32 -2.33 -16.73
CA ALA A 443 31.57 -3.60 -17.40
C ALA A 443 32.51 -3.45 -18.61
N GLY A 444 32.45 -2.31 -19.31
CA GLY A 444 33.29 -1.99 -20.46
C GLY A 444 33.27 -3.11 -21.51
N ASN A 445 34.45 -3.53 -21.96
CA ASN A 445 34.60 -4.58 -22.98
C ASN A 445 34.07 -5.96 -22.55
N ASN A 446 33.77 -6.18 -21.27
CA ASN A 446 33.23 -7.44 -20.77
C ASN A 446 31.70 -7.51 -20.84
N ALA A 447 31.00 -6.40 -21.11
CA ALA A 447 29.54 -6.33 -21.09
C ALA A 447 28.89 -7.40 -21.99
N ASP A 448 29.33 -7.48 -23.25
CA ASP A 448 28.79 -8.45 -24.23
C ASP A 448 29.07 -9.90 -23.83
N ALA A 449 30.24 -10.19 -23.23
CA ALA A 449 30.57 -11.53 -22.76
C ALA A 449 29.69 -11.94 -21.56
N ILE A 450 29.51 -11.05 -20.57
CA ILE A 450 28.66 -11.29 -19.40
C ILE A 450 27.19 -11.47 -19.82
N GLU A 451 26.72 -10.63 -20.75
CA GLU A 451 25.37 -10.72 -21.32
C GLU A 451 25.16 -12.05 -22.06
N HIS A 452 26.09 -12.40 -22.95
CA HIS A 452 26.03 -13.64 -23.70
C HIS A 452 26.00 -14.87 -22.78
N GLU A 453 26.90 -14.92 -21.79
CA GLU A 453 26.90 -15.98 -20.77
C GLU A 453 25.56 -16.08 -20.03
N THR A 454 24.94 -14.93 -19.73
CA THR A 454 23.61 -14.85 -19.09
C THR A 454 22.53 -15.47 -19.98
N TRP A 455 22.52 -15.13 -21.28
CA TRP A 455 21.55 -15.65 -22.24
C TRP A 455 21.65 -17.16 -22.45
N ILE A 456 22.87 -17.71 -22.48
CA ILE A 456 23.08 -19.15 -22.66
C ILE A 456 22.84 -19.98 -21.39
N GLY A 457 22.48 -19.33 -20.28
CA GLY A 457 22.02 -19.97 -19.04
C GLY A 457 23.04 -20.02 -17.90
N THR A 458 24.14 -19.28 -18.00
CA THR A 458 25.07 -19.13 -16.87
C THR A 458 24.41 -18.31 -15.77
N TYR A 459 24.50 -18.79 -14.53
CA TYR A 459 23.96 -18.07 -13.37
C TYR A 459 24.91 -16.94 -12.94
N ASN A 460 24.89 -15.85 -13.70
CA ASN A 460 25.85 -14.74 -13.58
C ASN A 460 25.44 -13.60 -12.65
N ARG A 461 24.48 -13.83 -11.74
CA ARG A 461 23.99 -12.80 -10.80
C ARG A 461 25.11 -12.10 -10.04
N ASP A 462 26.07 -12.86 -9.52
CA ASP A 462 27.20 -12.33 -8.74
C ASP A 462 28.08 -11.37 -9.57
N ARG A 463 28.19 -11.57 -10.89
CA ARG A 463 28.95 -10.65 -11.75
C ARG A 463 28.27 -9.28 -11.84
N TYR A 464 26.94 -9.25 -11.95
CA TYR A 464 26.19 -7.99 -11.94
C TYR A 464 26.24 -7.32 -10.57
N ASP A 465 26.13 -8.09 -9.48
CA ASP A 465 26.24 -7.55 -8.12
C ASP A 465 27.63 -6.93 -7.88
N GLN A 466 28.71 -7.55 -8.35
CA GLN A 466 30.06 -6.99 -8.29
C GLN A 466 30.20 -5.68 -9.07
N LEU A 467 29.53 -5.54 -10.21
CA LEU A 467 29.53 -4.28 -10.96
C LEU A 467 28.79 -3.19 -10.19
N VAL A 468 27.65 -3.51 -9.56
CA VAL A 468 26.94 -2.58 -8.68
C VAL A 468 27.82 -2.15 -7.51
N ASP A 469 28.49 -3.10 -6.85
CA ASP A 469 29.42 -2.80 -5.74
C ASP A 469 30.53 -1.84 -6.19
N GLN A 470 31.16 -2.10 -7.34
CA GLN A 470 32.21 -1.25 -7.90
C GLN A 470 31.73 0.17 -8.24
N VAL A 471 30.52 0.33 -8.79
CA VAL A 471 29.95 1.65 -9.09
C VAL A 471 29.63 2.42 -7.81
N VAL A 472 29.04 1.74 -6.81
CA VAL A 472 28.68 2.35 -5.52
C VAL A 472 29.94 2.74 -4.74
N ASP A 473 30.99 1.92 -4.76
CA ASP A 473 32.25 2.22 -4.09
C ASP A 473 33.00 3.40 -4.72
N LYS A 474 32.71 3.73 -5.99
CA LYS A 474 33.16 4.96 -6.67
C LYS A 474 32.32 6.20 -6.36
N GLY A 475 31.23 6.06 -5.59
CA GLY A 475 30.37 7.17 -5.17
C GLY A 475 29.19 7.47 -6.10
N TRP A 476 28.91 6.64 -7.10
CA TRP A 476 27.87 6.90 -8.12
C TRP A 476 26.59 6.07 -7.94
N GLY A 477 26.38 5.53 -6.73
CA GLY A 477 25.26 4.64 -6.40
C GLY A 477 24.57 4.99 -5.08
N ILE A 478 23.53 4.24 -4.74
CA ILE A 478 22.78 4.36 -3.48
C ILE A 478 23.12 3.17 -2.59
N LYS A 479 23.36 3.44 -1.31
CA LYS A 479 23.39 2.43 -0.24
C LYS A 479 22.01 2.39 0.42
N LEU A 480 21.40 1.22 0.42
CA LEU A 480 20.08 0.97 0.96
C LEU A 480 20.21 0.38 2.38
N PRO A 481 19.31 0.70 3.31
CA PRO A 481 19.36 0.19 4.67
C PRO A 481 19.18 -1.33 4.70
N GLU A 482 20.07 -2.03 5.42
CA GLU A 482 19.98 -3.47 5.62
C GLU A 482 18.79 -3.84 6.52
N ASN A 483 18.15 -4.98 6.22
CA ASN A 483 17.07 -5.57 7.04
C ASN A 483 15.82 -4.70 7.25
N GLN A 484 15.57 -3.73 6.37
CA GLN A 484 14.36 -2.92 6.38
C GLN A 484 13.45 -3.27 5.18
N ALA A 485 12.14 -3.26 5.39
CA ALA A 485 11.17 -3.28 4.30
C ALA A 485 11.18 -1.92 3.60
N ILE A 486 11.97 -1.81 2.53
CA ILE A 486 12.15 -0.58 1.77
C ILE A 486 10.92 -0.36 0.88
N SER A 487 10.25 0.76 1.11
CA SER A 487 9.15 1.24 0.29
C SER A 487 9.58 2.35 -0.65
N SER A 488 8.76 2.63 -1.65
CA SER A 488 8.89 3.70 -2.63
C SER A 488 9.19 5.07 -2.01
N ASP A 489 8.52 5.36 -0.89
CA ASP A 489 8.64 6.63 -0.17
C ASP A 489 9.96 6.75 0.62
N ASP A 490 10.68 5.64 0.84
CA ASP A 490 11.95 5.63 1.58
C ASP A 490 13.15 6.03 0.70
N ILE A 491 12.98 6.09 -0.62
CA ILE A 491 14.07 6.34 -1.57
C ILE A 491 14.39 7.83 -1.64
N VAL A 492 15.65 8.15 -1.35
CA VAL A 492 16.23 9.47 -1.53
C VAL A 492 17.25 9.41 -2.66
N TRP A 493 16.93 10.06 -3.77
CA TRP A 493 17.82 10.12 -4.92
C TRP A 493 19.01 11.06 -4.66
N PRO A 494 20.23 10.69 -5.09
CA PRO A 494 21.38 11.59 -5.05
C PRO A 494 21.07 12.88 -5.81
N THR A 495 21.31 14.03 -5.18
CA THR A 495 21.27 15.31 -5.87
C THR A 495 22.51 15.43 -6.74
N VAL A 496 22.32 15.69 -8.04
CA VAL A 496 23.42 16.07 -8.92
C VAL A 496 23.93 17.43 -8.42
N GLU A 497 25.05 17.45 -7.71
CA GLU A 497 25.77 18.70 -7.51
C GLU A 497 26.12 19.22 -8.90
N SER A 498 25.48 20.32 -9.29
CA SER A 498 25.76 21.00 -10.54
C SER A 498 27.18 21.55 -10.42
N THR A 499 28.16 20.77 -10.86
CA THR A 499 29.52 21.24 -11.06
C THR A 499 29.44 22.29 -12.16
N SER A 500 29.38 23.54 -11.73
CA SER A 500 29.34 24.74 -12.57
C SER A 500 30.74 25.08 -13.07
#